data_AF-B5WYA2-F1
#
_entry.id   AF-B5WYA2-F1
#
_cell.length_a   1.000
_cell.length_b   1.000
_cell.length_c   1.000
_cell.angle_alpha   90.00
_cell.angle_beta   90.00
_cell.angle_gamma   90.00
#
_symmetry.space_group_name_H-M   'P 1'
#
loop_
_entity.id
_entity.type
_entity.pdbx_description
1 polymer ?
#
loop_
_entity_poly.entity_id
_entity_poly.type
_entity_poly.pdbx_seq_one_letter_code
_entity_poly.pdbx_strand_id
1 'polypeptide(L)'
;MLSFKDIFIASAVAAVAHGHGVILNAQGDAGSPASVGFKVDPNIARNCTTINPCQQDATLIRDAEINANIVNECGRTEISGNIDIGENTENALSAGQVTKVKAGSELTVTIHQVNADGAGPYACDLDPTSNSLGGSGQIP
;
A
#
# COMPACT_ATOMS: atom_id res chain seq x y z
N MET A 1 -28.45 22.68 13.79
CA MET A 1 -28.38 21.67 14.86
C MET A 1 -28.54 20.31 14.20
N LEU A 2 -27.51 19.47 14.23
CA LEU A 2 -27.58 18.11 13.70
C LEU A 2 -28.36 17.24 14.69
N SER A 3 -29.33 16.46 14.21
CA SER A 3 -30.09 15.53 15.05
C SER A 3 -29.23 14.33 15.42
N PHE A 4 -29.51 13.69 16.56
CA PHE A 4 -28.85 12.44 16.97
C PHE A 4 -28.91 11.36 15.87
N LYS A 5 -29.98 11.35 15.09
CA LYS A 5 -30.18 10.46 13.94
C LYS A 5 -29.25 10.79 12.76
N ASP A 6 -29.00 12.08 12.52
CA ASP A 6 -28.07 12.54 11.48
C ASP A 6 -26.62 12.17 11.84
N ILE A 7 -26.28 12.23 13.15
CA ILE A 7 -24.97 11.81 13.67
C ILE A 7 -24.75 10.30 13.49
N PHE A 8 -25.76 9.47 13.77
CA PHE A 8 -25.68 8.02 13.58
C PHE A 8 -25.55 7.62 12.10
N ILE A 9 -26.28 8.27 11.20
CA ILE A 9 -26.20 8.00 9.75
C ILE A 9 -24.83 8.42 9.20
N ALA A 10 -24.30 9.58 9.60
CA ALA A 10 -22.97 10.03 9.18
C ALA A 10 -21.85 9.09 9.65
N SER A 11 -21.92 8.57 10.88
CA SER A 11 -20.95 7.60 11.43
C SER A 11 -20.92 6.28 10.65
N ALA A 12 -22.08 5.77 10.25
CA ALA A 12 -22.18 4.53 9.48
C ALA A 12 -21.60 4.64 8.05
N VAL A 13 -21.68 5.82 7.43
CA VAL A 13 -21.13 6.07 6.09
C VAL A 13 -19.61 6.26 6.12
N ALA A 14 -19.05 6.80 7.21
CA ALA A 14 -17.60 6.92 7.37
C ALA A 14 -16.88 5.57 7.55
N ALA A 15 -17.58 4.54 8.06
CA ALA A 15 -17.00 3.23 8.33
C ALA A 15 -16.76 2.35 7.09
N VAL A 16 -17.24 2.76 5.89
CA VAL A 16 -17.15 1.98 4.64
C VAL A 16 -16.25 2.62 3.57
N ALA A 17 -15.59 3.75 3.89
CA ALA A 17 -14.63 4.38 3.00
C ALA A 17 -13.32 3.57 2.99
N HIS A 18 -13.21 2.59 2.11
CA HIS A 18 -11.96 1.87 1.86
C HIS A 18 -11.13 2.65 0.83
N GLY A 19 -10.12 3.38 1.32
CA GLY A 19 -9.10 3.99 0.49
C GLY A 19 -8.38 2.92 -0.33
N HIS A 20 -8.35 3.07 -1.66
CA HIS A 20 -7.56 2.22 -2.53
C HIS A 20 -6.47 3.09 -3.15
N GLY A 21 -5.22 2.83 -2.74
CA GLY A 21 -4.06 3.57 -3.19
C GLY A 21 -2.99 2.62 -3.71
N VAL A 22 -2.13 3.14 -4.59
CA VAL A 22 -0.91 2.45 -5.03
C VAL A 22 0.29 3.37 -4.81
N ILE A 23 1.33 2.83 -4.19
CA ILE A 23 2.57 3.57 -3.93
C ILE A 23 3.39 3.61 -5.21
N LEU A 24 3.53 4.80 -5.78
CA LEU A 24 4.28 5.03 -7.02
C LEU A 24 5.72 5.45 -6.77
N ASN A 25 5.99 6.04 -5.62
CA ASN A 25 7.31 6.52 -5.27
C ASN A 25 7.44 6.63 -3.75
N ALA A 26 8.57 6.20 -3.21
CA ALA A 26 9.00 6.57 -1.88
C ALA A 26 10.45 7.08 -1.96
N GLN A 27 10.63 8.35 -1.58
CA GLN A 27 11.91 9.04 -1.64
C GLN A 27 12.31 9.51 -0.24
N GLY A 28 13.50 9.13 0.18
CA GLY A 28 14.14 9.59 1.40
C GLY A 28 15.20 10.64 1.09
N ASP A 29 16.42 10.39 1.57
CA ASP A 29 17.56 11.30 1.45
C ASP A 29 17.81 11.76 0.00
N ALA A 30 18.19 13.03 -0.17
CA ALA A 30 18.56 13.55 -1.48
C ALA A 30 19.71 12.76 -2.11
N GLY A 31 19.52 12.31 -3.36
CA GLY A 31 20.49 11.50 -4.09
C GLY A 31 20.43 10.00 -3.80
N SER A 32 19.55 9.53 -2.91
CA SER A 32 19.23 8.10 -2.84
C SER A 32 18.31 7.71 -4.00
N PRO A 33 18.34 6.44 -4.44
CA PRO A 33 17.38 5.96 -5.43
C PRO A 33 15.96 6.09 -4.88
N ALA A 34 14.97 6.16 -5.78
CA ALA A 34 13.57 6.08 -5.42
C ALA A 34 13.16 4.62 -5.25
N SER A 35 12.36 4.33 -4.22
CA SER A 35 11.63 3.07 -4.09
C SER A 35 10.29 3.14 -4.81
N VAL A 36 9.81 1.99 -5.28
CA VAL A 36 8.47 1.79 -5.82
C VAL A 36 7.79 0.65 -5.07
N GLY A 37 6.46 0.61 -5.01
CA GLY A 37 5.74 -0.53 -4.46
C GLY A 37 6.10 -1.83 -5.20
N PHE A 38 6.23 -2.93 -4.47
CA PHE A 38 6.54 -4.23 -5.09
C PHE A 38 5.44 -4.66 -6.04
N LYS A 39 5.85 -5.21 -7.20
CA LYS A 39 4.96 -5.68 -8.27
C LYS A 39 4.04 -4.60 -8.86
N VAL A 40 4.37 -3.32 -8.68
CA VAL A 40 3.74 -2.20 -9.38
C VAL A 40 4.24 -2.17 -10.83
N ASP A 41 3.33 -2.08 -11.81
CA ASP A 41 3.66 -2.03 -13.24
C ASP A 41 3.50 -0.59 -13.75
N PRO A 42 4.59 0.10 -14.14
CA PRO A 42 4.52 1.47 -14.65
C PRO A 42 3.75 1.60 -15.98
N ASN A 43 3.47 0.48 -16.67
CA ASN A 43 2.75 0.48 -17.94
C ASN A 43 1.23 0.40 -17.78
N ILE A 44 0.72 0.18 -16.57
CA ILE A 44 -0.72 0.20 -16.32
C ILE A 44 -1.23 1.64 -16.40
N ALA A 45 -2.27 1.85 -17.20
CA ALA A 45 -2.95 3.13 -17.30
C ALA A 45 -3.53 3.53 -15.93
N ARG A 46 -3.38 4.79 -15.54
CA ARG A 46 -3.83 5.33 -14.25
C ARG A 46 -4.88 6.44 -14.39
N ASN A 47 -5.57 6.44 -15.52
CA ASN A 47 -6.55 7.46 -15.92
C ASN A 47 -7.98 6.90 -16.01
N CYS A 48 -8.25 5.75 -15.38
CA CYS A 48 -9.57 5.14 -15.34
C CYS A 48 -9.94 4.62 -13.94
N THR A 49 -11.23 4.44 -13.70
CA THR A 49 -11.80 4.05 -12.41
C THR A 49 -12.22 2.58 -12.33
N THR A 50 -12.09 1.83 -13.44
CA THR A 50 -12.42 0.41 -13.50
C THR A 50 -11.22 -0.44 -13.14
N ILE A 51 -11.47 -1.61 -12.52
CA ILE A 51 -10.43 -2.55 -12.08
C ILE A 51 -9.45 -2.90 -13.22
N ASN A 52 -10.00 -3.25 -14.38
CA ASN A 52 -9.21 -3.53 -15.58
C ASN A 52 -9.24 -2.30 -16.52
N PRO A 53 -8.08 -1.79 -16.96
CA PRO A 53 -6.71 -2.21 -16.58
C PRO A 53 -6.16 -1.50 -15.32
N CYS A 54 -6.82 -0.44 -14.84
CA CYS A 54 -6.14 0.60 -14.05
C CYS A 54 -5.81 0.27 -12.59
N GLN A 55 -6.28 -0.85 -12.05
CA GLN A 55 -6.13 -1.20 -10.63
C GLN A 55 -5.42 -2.53 -10.42
N GLN A 56 -4.91 -3.14 -11.48
CA GLN A 56 -4.46 -4.54 -11.41
C GLN A 56 -3.14 -4.73 -10.65
N ASP A 57 -2.33 -3.68 -10.53
CA ASP A 57 -1.06 -3.67 -9.82
C ASP A 57 -1.12 -2.96 -8.46
N ALA A 58 -2.32 -2.51 -8.05
CA ALA A 58 -2.51 -2.01 -6.71
C ALA A 58 -2.40 -3.17 -5.70
N THR A 59 -1.69 -2.92 -4.61
CA THR A 59 -1.49 -3.92 -3.57
C THR A 59 -2.77 -4.15 -2.80
N LEU A 60 -3.21 -5.40 -2.75
CA LEU A 60 -4.34 -5.87 -1.97
C LEU A 60 -3.82 -6.58 -0.73
N ILE A 61 -3.97 -5.92 0.41
CA ILE A 61 -3.63 -6.45 1.73
C ILE A 61 -4.95 -6.79 2.43
N ARG A 62 -5.19 -8.07 2.68
CA ARG A 62 -6.42 -8.53 3.32
C ARG A 62 -6.08 -9.47 4.47
N ASP A 63 -6.51 -9.12 5.67
CA ASP A 63 -6.32 -9.93 6.87
C ASP A 63 -6.83 -11.36 6.67
N ALA A 64 -7.93 -11.54 5.93
CA ALA A 64 -8.48 -12.86 5.63
C ALA A 64 -7.51 -13.72 4.79
N GLU A 65 -6.80 -13.12 3.82
CA GLU A 65 -5.83 -13.85 2.98
C GLU A 65 -4.52 -14.12 3.77
N ILE A 66 -4.10 -13.18 4.62
CA ILE A 66 -2.93 -13.32 5.50
C ILE A 66 -3.18 -14.42 6.56
N ASN A 67 -4.32 -14.35 7.27
CA ASN A 67 -4.69 -15.32 8.31
C ASN A 67 -4.92 -16.72 7.76
N ALA A 68 -5.37 -16.82 6.50
CA ALA A 68 -5.49 -18.09 5.79
C ALA A 68 -4.16 -18.59 5.20
N ASN A 69 -3.06 -17.86 5.38
CA ASN A 69 -1.73 -18.19 4.88
C ASN A 69 -1.69 -18.34 3.34
N ILE A 70 -2.52 -17.56 2.64
CA ILE A 70 -2.60 -17.52 1.17
C ILE A 70 -1.58 -16.53 0.59
N VAL A 71 -1.38 -15.42 1.30
CA VAL A 71 -0.44 -14.35 0.96
C VAL A 71 0.36 -13.93 2.18
N ASN A 72 1.50 -13.28 1.94
CA ASN A 72 2.28 -12.64 3.00
C ASN A 72 1.61 -11.31 3.41
N GLU A 73 2.17 -10.61 4.40
CA GLU A 73 1.61 -9.38 4.98
C GLU A 73 1.62 -8.20 4.01
N CYS A 74 2.53 -8.20 3.03
CA CYS A 74 2.47 -7.24 1.92
C CYS A 74 1.38 -7.59 0.89
N GLY A 75 0.64 -8.69 1.07
CA GLY A 75 -0.49 -9.05 0.24
C GLY A 75 -0.11 -9.49 -1.17
N ARG A 76 -0.94 -9.10 -2.15
CA ARG A 76 -0.78 -9.48 -3.55
C ARG A 76 -1.18 -8.36 -4.49
N THR A 77 -0.81 -8.48 -5.77
CA THR A 77 -1.48 -7.73 -6.85
C THR A 77 -2.36 -8.66 -7.67
N GLU A 78 -3.35 -8.12 -8.38
CA GLU A 78 -4.25 -8.93 -9.22
C GLU A 78 -3.51 -9.51 -10.44
N ILE A 79 -2.55 -8.76 -11.02
CA ILE A 79 -1.78 -9.26 -12.19
C ILE A 79 -0.56 -10.11 -11.84
N SER A 80 0.07 -9.92 -10.68
CA SER A 80 1.34 -10.58 -10.36
C SER A 80 1.29 -11.48 -9.12
N GLY A 81 0.13 -11.59 -8.47
CA GLY A 81 -0.09 -12.50 -7.34
C GLY A 81 0.66 -12.10 -6.08
N ASN A 82 0.92 -13.08 -5.20
CA ASN A 82 1.52 -12.89 -3.88
C ASN A 82 2.83 -12.09 -3.93
N ILE A 83 3.02 -11.13 -3.04
CA ILE A 83 4.27 -10.41 -2.88
C ILE A 83 5.14 -11.16 -1.87
N ASP A 84 6.13 -11.89 -2.38
CA ASP A 84 7.18 -12.48 -1.54
C ASP A 84 8.10 -11.37 -1.02
N ILE A 85 8.03 -11.08 0.27
CA ILE A 85 8.73 -9.94 0.87
C ILE A 85 10.25 -10.12 0.77
N GLY A 86 10.76 -11.33 1.02
CA GLY A 86 12.19 -11.61 1.00
C GLY A 86 12.75 -11.51 -0.41
N GLU A 87 12.13 -12.19 -1.37
CA GLU A 87 12.57 -12.17 -2.77
C GLU A 87 12.52 -10.75 -3.35
N ASN A 88 11.39 -10.04 -3.18
CA ASN A 88 11.24 -8.71 -3.77
C ASN A 88 12.16 -7.67 -3.12
N THR A 89 12.44 -7.80 -1.81
CA THR A 89 13.40 -6.93 -1.12
C THR A 89 14.82 -7.14 -1.64
N GLU A 90 15.28 -8.38 -1.74
CA GLU A 90 16.62 -8.69 -2.27
C GLU A 90 16.78 -8.28 -3.74
N ASN A 91 15.73 -8.48 -4.54
CA ASN A 91 15.70 -8.00 -5.93
C ASN A 91 15.80 -6.47 -6.01
N ALA A 92 15.04 -5.73 -5.19
CA ALA A 92 15.10 -4.27 -5.19
C ALA A 92 16.45 -3.75 -4.67
N LEU A 93 17.02 -4.37 -3.64
CA LEU A 93 18.34 -4.02 -3.11
C LEU A 93 19.44 -4.25 -4.15
N SER A 94 19.43 -5.40 -4.82
CA SER A 94 20.41 -5.74 -5.87
C SER A 94 20.28 -4.85 -7.11
N ALA A 95 19.06 -4.41 -7.44
CA ALA A 95 18.79 -3.43 -8.50
C ALA A 95 19.11 -1.98 -8.11
N GLY A 96 19.44 -1.70 -6.84
CA GLY A 96 19.67 -0.34 -6.35
C GLY A 96 18.40 0.52 -6.35
N GLN A 97 17.24 -0.08 -6.11
CA GLN A 97 15.90 0.54 -6.15
C GLN A 97 15.30 0.74 -4.75
N VAL A 98 16.15 0.84 -3.72
CA VAL A 98 15.70 1.05 -2.33
C VAL A 98 16.24 2.38 -1.82
N THR A 99 15.33 3.29 -1.53
CA THR A 99 15.64 4.59 -0.96
C THR A 99 16.36 4.47 0.38
N LYS A 100 17.17 5.49 0.69
CA LYS A 100 17.92 5.56 1.95
C LYS A 100 17.34 6.66 2.81
N VAL A 101 17.38 6.46 4.12
CA VAL A 101 16.95 7.42 5.13
C VAL A 101 17.97 7.43 6.26
N LYS A 102 18.08 8.55 6.97
CA LYS A 102 18.79 8.64 8.25
C LYS A 102 17.81 8.91 9.39
N ALA A 103 18.22 8.61 10.61
CA ALA A 103 17.43 8.96 11.79
C ALA A 103 17.07 10.46 11.77
N GLY A 104 15.77 10.76 11.92
CA GLY A 104 15.24 12.13 11.86
C GLY A 104 15.01 12.69 10.45
N SER A 105 15.22 11.90 9.39
CA SER A 105 14.89 12.31 8.01
C SER A 105 13.41 12.05 7.70
N GLU A 106 12.92 12.74 6.67
CA GLU A 106 11.56 12.55 6.17
C GLU A 106 11.55 11.60 4.97
N LEU A 107 10.51 10.75 4.91
CA LEU A 107 10.21 9.92 3.75
C LEU A 107 9.01 10.53 3.02
N THR A 108 9.18 10.92 1.77
CA THR A 108 8.09 11.41 0.92
C THR A 108 7.53 10.26 0.10
N VAL A 109 6.26 9.92 0.34
CA VAL A 109 5.53 8.86 -0.37
C VAL A 109 4.53 9.50 -1.35
N THR A 110 4.58 9.08 -2.61
CA THR A 110 3.60 9.44 -3.64
C THR A 110 2.62 8.31 -3.83
N ILE A 111 1.36 8.57 -3.48
CA ILE A 111 0.26 7.62 -3.61
C ILE A 111 -0.63 8.08 -4.76
N HIS A 112 -0.95 7.16 -5.67
CA HIS A 112 -2.00 7.36 -6.65
C HIS A 112 -3.31 6.79 -6.11
N GLN A 113 -4.35 7.61 -6.06
CA GLN A 113 -5.70 7.19 -5.71
C GLN A 113 -6.32 6.40 -6.87
N VAL A 114 -6.68 5.15 -6.60
CA VAL A 114 -7.03 4.15 -7.62
C VAL A 114 -8.52 4.17 -8.00
N ASN A 115 -9.40 4.67 -7.12
CA ASN A 115 -10.85 4.77 -7.35
C ASN A 115 -11.40 6.14 -6.94
N ALA A 116 -12.59 6.51 -7.43
CA ALA A 116 -13.21 7.80 -7.16
C ALA A 116 -13.52 8.06 -5.67
N ASP A 117 -13.71 6.98 -4.90
CA ASP A 117 -14.18 7.03 -3.52
C ASP A 117 -13.05 6.89 -2.48
N GLY A 118 -11.82 6.59 -2.89
CA GLY A 118 -10.76 6.13 -1.99
C GLY A 118 -9.65 7.13 -1.70
N ALA A 119 -9.98 8.37 -1.36
CA ALA A 119 -8.99 9.38 -0.92
C ALA A 119 -8.44 9.12 0.51
N GLY A 120 -8.91 8.07 1.19
CA GLY A 120 -8.54 7.72 2.55
C GLY A 120 -9.74 7.70 3.51
N PRO A 121 -9.51 7.61 4.83
CA PRO A 121 -8.21 7.66 5.49
C PRO A 121 -7.31 6.46 5.14
N TYR A 122 -6.00 6.71 5.00
CA TYR A 122 -4.98 5.65 4.88
C TYR A 122 -4.34 5.42 6.24
N ALA A 123 -4.13 4.16 6.59
CA ALA A 123 -3.25 3.75 7.68
C ALA A 123 -1.97 3.15 7.07
N CYS A 124 -0.85 3.30 7.76
CA CYS A 124 0.45 2.77 7.35
C CYS A 124 0.97 1.92 8.50
N ASP A 125 1.33 0.68 8.19
CA ASP A 125 2.03 -0.22 9.10
C ASP A 125 3.47 -0.38 8.64
N LEU A 126 4.41 -0.53 9.57
CA LEU A 126 5.82 -0.75 9.25
C LEU A 126 6.28 -2.12 9.78
N ASP A 127 6.90 -2.92 8.91
CA ASP A 127 7.70 -4.08 9.30
C ASP A 127 9.19 -3.71 9.24
N PRO A 128 9.88 -3.54 10.39
CA PRO A 128 11.29 -3.19 10.42
C PRO A 128 12.23 -4.36 10.07
N THR A 129 11.70 -5.59 10.01
CA THR A 129 12.49 -6.80 9.76
C THR A 129 12.55 -7.18 8.28
N SER A 130 11.62 -6.64 7.48
CA SER A 130 11.49 -6.93 6.06
C SER A 130 11.41 -8.43 5.76
N ASN A 131 10.84 -9.21 6.68
CA ASN A 131 10.86 -10.67 6.60
C ASN A 131 9.58 -11.37 7.04
N SER A 132 8.45 -10.64 7.17
CA SER A 132 7.13 -11.27 7.30
C SER A 132 6.98 -12.00 8.65
N LEU A 133 6.47 -11.34 9.70
CA LEU A 133 6.23 -11.96 11.03
C LEU A 133 4.75 -12.25 11.33
N GLY A 134 3.94 -12.46 10.30
CA GLY A 134 2.48 -12.51 10.40
C GLY A 134 1.86 -11.13 10.64
N GLY A 135 0.53 -11.08 10.82
CA GLY A 135 -0.21 -9.86 11.20
C GLY A 135 0.17 -9.25 12.56
N SER A 136 1.20 -9.78 13.23
CA SER A 136 1.77 -9.26 14.49
C SER A 136 3.14 -8.58 14.32
N GLY A 137 3.75 -8.64 13.13
CA GLY A 137 5.05 -8.03 12.84
C GLY A 137 5.02 -6.53 12.59
N GLN A 138 3.82 -5.98 12.44
CA GLN A 138 3.58 -4.60 12.07
C GLN A 138 3.53 -3.72 13.32
N ILE A 139 4.33 -2.66 13.33
CA ILE A 139 4.15 -1.56 14.30
C ILE A 139 3.18 -0.53 13.68
N PRO A 140 2.11 -0.13 14.42
CA PRO A 140 1.21 0.94 14.02
C PRO A 140 1.90 2.30 13.89
#